data_AF-A0A443SCC0-F1
#
_entry.id   AF-A0A443SCC0-F1
#
_cell.length_a   1.000
_cell.length_b   1.000
_cell.length_c   1.000
_cell.angle_alpha   90.00
_cell.angle_beta   90.00
_cell.angle_gamma   90.00
#
_symmetry.space_group_name_H-M   'P 1'
#
loop_
_entity.id
_entity.type
_entity.pdbx_description
1 polymer ?
#
loop_
_entity_poly.entity_id
_entity_poly.type
_entity_poly.pdbx_seq_one_letter_code
_entity_poly.pdbx_strand_id
1 'polypeptide(L)'
;MNSEVGKRAQQMYSFIQSEYMYMHNCFDCYVYYARDKSKDKRNIWFLMPCNPPHEIVFAKGDTFPYFPAKVIKSEKDQSYLWFFGDHEVCWVHSSNMTPKLPLKEPISRKLKLALVEMEKYKQICNRYQNGKVNFSGIARIKEKEIEDDSD
;
A
#
# COMPACT_ATOMS: atom_id res chain seq x y z
N MET A 1 -13.52 -29.84 13.37
CA MET A 1 -14.05 -28.52 13.79
C MET A 1 -14.78 -27.91 12.60
N ASN A 2 -15.92 -28.52 12.21
CA ASN A 2 -16.55 -28.29 10.89
C ASN A 2 -17.93 -27.61 10.98
N SER A 3 -18.35 -27.19 12.18
CA SER A 3 -19.62 -26.48 12.35
C SER A 3 -19.54 -25.09 11.73
N GLU A 4 -20.68 -24.60 11.24
CA GLU A 4 -20.81 -23.24 10.70
C GLU A 4 -20.40 -22.18 11.72
N VAL A 5 -20.76 -22.37 13.00
CA VAL A 5 -20.33 -21.50 14.10
C VAL A 5 -18.81 -21.51 14.26
N GLY A 6 -18.17 -22.68 14.14
CA GLY A 6 -16.71 -22.80 14.19
C GLY A 6 -16.01 -22.04 13.07
N LYS A 7 -16.54 -22.11 11.84
CA LYS A 7 -16.01 -21.36 10.69
C LYS A 7 -16.14 -19.84 10.89
N ARG A 8 -17.29 -19.36 11.37
CA ARG A 8 -17.50 -17.94 11.68
C ARG A 8 -16.57 -17.44 12.77
N ALA A 9 -16.35 -18.25 13.82
CA ALA A 9 -15.40 -17.91 14.88
C ALA A 9 -13.96 -17.80 14.35
N GLN A 10 -13.54 -18.70 13.44
CA GLN A 10 -12.23 -18.61 12.79
C GLN A 10 -12.09 -17.36 11.93
N GLN A 11 -13.10 -17.03 11.11
CA GLN A 11 -13.11 -15.80 10.31
C GLN A 11 -13.00 -14.54 11.17
N MET A 12 -13.75 -14.49 12.28
CA MET A 12 -13.69 -13.38 13.22
C MET A 12 -12.30 -13.26 13.87
N TYR A 13 -11.71 -14.38 14.26
CA TYR A 13 -10.35 -14.41 14.81
C TYR A 13 -9.31 -13.91 13.81
N SER A 14 -9.34 -14.42 12.57
CA SER A 14 -8.44 -13.96 11.50
C SER A 14 -8.60 -12.47 11.20
N PHE A 15 -9.84 -11.95 11.19
CA PHE A 15 -10.08 -10.52 11.03
C PHE A 15 -9.42 -9.70 12.14
N ILE A 16 -9.61 -10.10 13.41
CA ILE A 16 -9.02 -9.41 14.56
C ILE A 16 -7.48 -9.44 14.47
N GLN A 17 -6.90 -10.57 14.09
CA GLN A 17 -5.46 -10.68 13.89
C GLN A 17 -4.96 -9.71 12.81
N SER A 18 -5.64 -9.62 11.66
CA SER A 18 -5.25 -8.69 10.60
C SER A 18 -5.32 -7.23 11.06
N GLU A 19 -6.43 -6.81 11.69
CA GLU A 19 -6.56 -5.42 12.17
C GLU A 19 -5.52 -5.10 13.26
N TYR A 20 -5.20 -6.06 14.14
CA TYR A 20 -4.09 -5.92 15.10
C TYR A 20 -2.75 -5.73 14.39
N MET A 21 -2.43 -6.55 13.38
CA MET A 21 -1.17 -6.45 12.64
C MET A 21 -1.03 -5.12 11.92
N TYR A 22 -2.13 -4.59 11.36
CA TYR A 22 -2.12 -3.29 10.68
C TYR A 22 -1.79 -2.17 11.65
N MET A 23 -2.50 -2.14 12.79
CA MET A 23 -2.30 -1.14 13.83
C MET A 23 -0.91 -1.23 14.47
N HIS A 24 -0.46 -2.45 14.77
CA HIS A 24 0.80 -2.70 15.47
C HIS A 24 2.02 -2.37 14.60
N ASN A 25 1.96 -2.67 13.30
CA ASN A 25 3.09 -2.44 12.41
C ASN A 25 3.22 -0.97 11.98
N CYS A 26 2.12 -0.24 11.78
CA CYS A 26 2.16 1.22 11.65
C CYS A 26 0.81 1.86 11.97
N PHE A 27 0.80 2.66 13.03
CA PHE A 27 -0.40 3.36 13.49
C PHE A 27 -0.94 4.37 12.47
N ASP A 28 -0.07 5.15 11.82
CA ASP A 28 -0.48 6.16 10.82
C ASP A 28 -1.16 5.50 9.62
N CYS A 29 -0.54 4.47 9.04
CA CYS A 29 -1.12 3.67 7.95
C CYS A 29 -2.48 3.09 8.34
N TYR A 30 -2.61 2.53 9.55
CA TYR A 30 -3.88 2.01 10.04
C TYR A 30 -4.94 3.10 10.17
N VAL A 31 -4.59 4.28 10.70
CA VAL A 31 -5.52 5.41 10.82
C VAL A 31 -5.98 5.89 9.44
N TYR A 32 -5.09 5.98 8.45
CA TYR A 32 -5.47 6.35 7.09
C TYR A 32 -6.40 5.31 6.46
N TYR A 33 -6.05 4.03 6.55
CA TYR A 33 -6.87 2.92 6.09
C TYR A 33 -8.26 2.93 6.74
N ALA A 34 -8.34 3.02 8.07
CA ALA A 34 -9.58 2.96 8.82
C ALA A 34 -10.51 4.15 8.56
N ARG A 35 -9.96 5.36 8.34
CA ARG A 35 -10.74 6.57 8.03
C ARG A 35 -11.36 6.51 6.63
N ASP A 36 -10.69 5.90 5.67
CA ASP A 36 -11.10 5.92 4.26
C ASP A 36 -11.88 4.68 3.83
N LYS A 37 -11.87 3.60 4.63
CA LYS A 37 -12.64 2.35 4.47
C LYS A 37 -14.15 2.55 4.23
N SER A 38 -14.67 3.77 4.45
CA SER A 38 -16.09 4.10 4.37
C SER A 38 -16.51 5.06 3.24
N LYS A 39 -15.60 5.77 2.55
CA LYS A 39 -16.04 6.96 1.76
C LYS A 39 -15.30 7.31 0.46
N ASP A 40 -14.08 6.86 0.16
CA ASP A 40 -13.38 7.29 -1.06
C ASP A 40 -13.04 6.13 -2.01
N LYS A 41 -13.59 6.18 -3.23
CA LYS A 41 -13.29 5.23 -4.32
C LYS A 41 -11.87 5.40 -4.89
N ARG A 42 -11.14 6.43 -4.48
CA ARG A 42 -9.86 6.83 -5.07
C ARG A 42 -8.63 6.34 -4.29
N ASN A 43 -8.82 5.56 -3.22
CA ASN A 43 -7.75 5.01 -2.37
C ASN A 43 -6.72 6.06 -1.93
N ILE A 44 -7.18 7.29 -1.64
CA ILE A 44 -6.30 8.42 -1.26
C ILE A 44 -5.56 8.09 0.02
N TRP A 45 -6.15 7.31 0.92
CA TRP A 45 -5.49 6.81 2.12
C TRP A 45 -4.13 6.15 1.85
N PHE A 46 -4.00 5.40 0.74
CA PHE A 46 -2.75 4.74 0.40
C PHE A 46 -1.69 5.71 -0.11
N LEU A 47 -2.08 6.92 -0.51
CA LEU A 47 -1.16 7.97 -0.93
C LEU A 47 -0.67 8.84 0.23
N MET A 48 -1.22 8.68 1.43
CA MET A 48 -0.83 9.47 2.58
C MET A 48 0.55 9.05 3.11
N PRO A 49 1.51 9.98 3.25
CA PRO A 49 2.80 9.69 3.85
C PRO A 49 2.69 9.63 5.37
N CYS A 50 3.37 8.65 5.97
CA CYS A 50 3.60 8.59 7.41
C CYS A 50 4.80 9.49 7.79
N ASN A 51 5.09 9.61 9.09
CA ASN A 51 6.26 10.37 9.57
C ASN A 51 7.23 9.48 10.36
N PRO A 52 8.40 9.11 9.79
CA PRO A 52 8.87 9.41 8.44
C PRO A 52 8.10 8.64 7.34
N PRO A 53 8.15 9.08 6.07
CA PRO A 53 7.55 8.34 4.96
C PRO A 53 8.16 6.94 4.82
N HIS A 54 7.34 5.96 4.45
CA HIS A 54 7.79 4.58 4.28
C HIS A 54 8.69 4.43 3.05
N GLU A 55 9.72 3.60 3.18
CA GLU A 55 10.57 3.20 2.07
C GLU A 55 9.74 2.43 1.03
N ILE A 56 10.08 2.62 -0.25
CA ILE A 56 9.45 1.94 -1.37
C ILE A 56 10.42 0.93 -1.94
N VAL A 57 9.96 -0.31 -2.06
CA VAL A 57 10.72 -1.42 -2.64
C VAL A 57 9.89 -2.12 -3.71
N PHE A 58 10.55 -2.93 -4.53
CA PHE A 58 9.91 -3.92 -5.37
C PHE A 58 10.10 -5.28 -4.71
N ALA A 59 9.00 -5.98 -4.47
CA ALA A 59 9.03 -7.27 -3.80
C ALA A 59 8.37 -8.34 -4.66
N LYS A 60 8.96 -9.54 -4.63
CA LYS A 60 8.46 -10.72 -5.32
C LYS A 60 7.91 -11.72 -4.32
N GLY A 61 6.71 -12.23 -4.59
CA GLY A 61 6.16 -13.38 -3.87
C GLY A 61 6.39 -14.68 -4.63
N ASP A 62 6.02 -15.80 -4.01
CA ASP A 62 6.19 -17.12 -4.63
C ASP A 62 5.32 -17.29 -5.88
N THR A 63 4.15 -16.64 -5.91
CA THR A 63 3.12 -16.79 -6.95
C THR A 63 2.95 -15.56 -7.84
N PHE A 64 3.67 -14.47 -7.57
CA PHE A 64 3.55 -13.21 -8.31
C PHE A 64 4.93 -12.57 -8.60
N PRO A 65 5.08 -11.85 -9.72
CA PRO A 65 6.34 -11.19 -10.09
C PRO A 65 6.64 -10.01 -9.16
N TYR A 66 7.69 -9.23 -9.44
CA TYR A 66 7.97 -8.03 -8.65
C TYR A 66 6.83 -6.99 -8.73
N PHE A 67 6.29 -6.60 -7.59
CA PHE A 67 5.37 -5.49 -7.45
C PHE A 67 5.93 -4.41 -6.51
N PRO A 68 5.64 -3.12 -6.76
CA PRO A 68 6.02 -2.06 -5.85
C PRO A 68 5.24 -2.17 -4.54
N ALA A 69 5.90 -1.90 -3.41
CA ALA A 69 5.32 -1.92 -2.08
C ALA A 69 5.95 -0.88 -1.15
N LYS A 70 5.20 -0.50 -0.12
CA LYS A 70 5.72 0.25 1.04
C LYS A 70 6.25 -0.73 2.09
N VAL A 71 7.42 -0.44 2.62
CA VAL A 71 7.99 -1.15 3.77
C VAL A 71 7.39 -0.57 5.05
N ILE A 72 6.42 -1.28 5.63
CA ILE A 72 5.72 -0.82 6.84
C ILE A 72 6.56 -1.09 8.07
N LYS A 73 7.12 -2.30 8.16
CA LYS A 73 8.02 -2.71 9.23
C LYS A 73 9.12 -3.62 8.66
N SER A 74 10.35 -3.37 9.04
CA SER A 74 11.47 -4.26 8.74
C SER A 74 11.89 -5.02 9.98
N GLU A 75 12.03 -6.33 9.84
CA GLU A 75 12.65 -7.22 10.82
C GLU A 75 13.95 -7.77 10.22
N LYS A 76 14.63 -8.66 10.95
CA LYS A 76 15.98 -9.12 10.59
C LYS A 76 16.02 -9.79 9.20
N ASP A 77 15.09 -10.70 8.93
CA ASP A 77 15.10 -11.55 7.73
C ASP A 77 13.91 -11.30 6.81
N GLN A 78 12.92 -10.54 7.26
CA GLN A 78 11.69 -10.28 6.52
C GLN A 78 11.14 -8.87 6.81
N SER A 79 10.35 -8.36 5.88
CA SER A 79 9.64 -7.09 6.05
C SER A 79 8.15 -7.27 5.82
N TYR A 80 7.36 -6.54 6.60
CA TYR A 80 5.92 -6.41 6.42
C TYR A 80 5.64 -5.34 5.38
N LEU A 81 5.07 -5.76 4.25
CA LEU A 81 4.90 -4.92 3.07
C LEU A 81 3.44 -4.68 2.76
N TRP A 82 3.14 -3.46 2.30
CA TRP A 82 1.83 -3.10 1.73
C TRP A 82 2.02 -2.77 0.25
N PHE A 83 1.39 -3.53 -0.64
CA PHE A 83 1.59 -3.41 -2.08
C PHE A 83 0.76 -2.29 -2.69
N PHE A 84 1.31 -1.61 -3.69
CA PHE A 84 0.51 -0.67 -4.50
C PHE A 84 -0.41 -1.44 -5.45
N GLY A 85 -1.55 -0.84 -5.79
CA GLY A 85 -2.58 -1.42 -6.65
C GLY A 85 -3.76 -1.99 -5.86
N ASP A 86 -3.64 -3.22 -5.38
CA ASP A 86 -4.69 -3.93 -4.64
C ASP A 86 -4.60 -3.79 -3.11
N HIS A 87 -3.53 -3.16 -2.62
CA HIS A 87 -3.26 -2.95 -1.20
C HIS A 87 -3.21 -4.25 -0.40
N GLU A 88 -2.82 -5.35 -1.05
CA GLU A 88 -2.50 -6.59 -0.37
C GLU A 88 -1.29 -6.40 0.55
N VAL A 89 -1.26 -7.21 1.61
CA VAL A 89 -0.27 -7.12 2.67
C VAL A 89 0.35 -8.49 2.89
N CYS A 90 1.68 -8.56 2.96
CA CYS A 90 2.34 -9.81 3.29
C CYS A 90 3.73 -9.58 3.89
N TRP A 91 4.22 -10.62 4.55
CA TRP A 91 5.62 -10.71 4.94
C TRP A 91 6.43 -11.23 3.76
N VAL A 92 7.50 -10.53 3.41
CA VAL A 92 8.41 -10.95 2.34
C VAL A 92 9.83 -11.00 2.88
N HIS A 93 10.54 -12.07 2.56
CA HIS A 93 11.94 -12.24 2.94
C HIS A 93 12.81 -11.16 2.28
N SER A 94 13.79 -10.63 3.01
CA SER A 94 14.61 -9.50 2.56
C SER A 94 15.39 -9.78 1.26
N SER A 95 15.71 -11.05 0.97
CA SER A 95 16.34 -11.45 -0.30
C SER A 95 15.45 -11.27 -1.53
N ASN A 96 14.13 -11.18 -1.35
CA ASN A 96 13.15 -11.08 -2.43
C ASN A 96 12.71 -9.64 -2.69
N MET A 97 13.44 -8.67 -2.14
CA MET A 97 13.19 -7.23 -2.30
C MET A 97 14.32 -6.55 -3.06
N THR A 98 13.98 -5.58 -3.90
CA THR A 98 14.94 -4.76 -4.64
C THR A 98 14.52 -3.29 -4.62
N PRO A 99 15.46 -2.31 -4.64
CA PRO A 99 15.10 -0.89 -4.69
C PRO A 99 14.50 -0.44 -6.03
N LYS A 100 14.69 -1.22 -7.10
CA LYS A 100 14.25 -0.89 -8.46
C LYS A 100 13.64 -2.12 -9.13
N LEU A 101 12.63 -1.89 -9.97
CA LEU A 101 12.02 -2.94 -10.77
C LEU A 101 13.06 -3.59 -11.70
N PRO A 102 13.23 -4.92 -11.70
CA PRO A 102 14.11 -5.59 -12.65
C PRO A 102 13.65 -5.40 -14.10
N LEU A 103 14.58 -5.07 -15.01
CA LEU A 103 14.28 -4.72 -16.42
C LEU A 103 13.61 -5.82 -17.24
N LYS A 104 13.66 -7.09 -16.78
CA LYS A 104 13.15 -8.26 -17.53
C LYS A 104 11.71 -8.61 -17.19
N GLU A 105 11.07 -7.93 -16.24
CA GLU A 105 9.73 -8.27 -15.79
C GLU A 105 8.66 -7.83 -16.80
N PRO A 106 7.75 -8.74 -17.24
CA PRO A 106 6.66 -8.37 -18.12
C PRO A 106 5.70 -7.41 -17.41
N ILE A 107 5.44 -6.26 -18.03
CA ILE A 107 4.56 -5.24 -17.46
C ILE A 107 3.11 -5.63 -17.72
N SER A 108 2.49 -6.26 -16.73
CA SER A 108 1.04 -6.51 -16.73
C SER A 108 0.25 -5.21 -16.53
N ARG A 109 -1.05 -5.21 -16.91
CA ARG A 109 -1.96 -4.08 -16.61
C ARG A 109 -2.01 -3.78 -15.10
N LYS A 110 -2.04 -4.82 -14.26
CA LYS A 110 -2.04 -4.70 -12.79
C LYS A 110 -0.76 -4.02 -12.29
N LEU A 111 0.40 -4.43 -12.80
CA LEU A 111 1.68 -3.80 -12.46
C LEU A 111 1.75 -2.35 -12.93
N LYS A 112 1.25 -2.05 -14.13
CA LYS A 112 1.21 -0.67 -14.65
C LYS A 112 0.41 0.26 -13.72
N LEU A 113 -0.77 -0.18 -13.25
CA LEU A 113 -1.59 0.60 -12.31
C LEU A 113 -0.89 0.80 -10.97
N ALA A 114 -0.26 -0.25 -10.43
CA ALA A 114 0.52 -0.16 -9.19
C ALA A 114 1.71 0.82 -9.31
N LEU A 115 2.40 0.84 -10.46
CA LEU A 115 3.48 1.78 -10.73
C LEU A 115 3.00 3.24 -10.79
N VAL A 116 1.82 3.49 -11.38
CA VAL A 116 1.22 4.83 -11.41
C VAL A 116 0.88 5.30 -10.00
N GLU A 117 0.26 4.44 -9.18
CA GLU A 117 -0.05 4.76 -7.78
C GLU A 117 1.21 5.03 -6.95
N MET A 118 2.25 4.20 -7.12
CA MET A 118 3.55 4.40 -6.49
C MET A 118 4.16 5.75 -6.84
N GLU A 119 4.10 6.16 -8.11
CA GLU A 119 4.66 7.45 -8.54
C GLU A 119 3.89 8.63 -7.95
N LYS A 120 2.55 8.53 -7.88
CA LYS A 120 1.72 9.52 -7.17
C LYS A 120 2.13 9.65 -5.70
N TYR A 121 2.35 8.52 -5.02
CA TYR A 121 2.83 8.53 -3.62
C TYR A 121 4.18 9.23 -3.49
N LYS A 122 5.16 8.92 -4.35
CA LYS A 122 6.47 9.59 -4.36
C LYS A 122 6.36 11.10 -4.54
N GLN A 123 5.50 11.55 -5.45
CA GLN A 123 5.26 12.98 -5.66
C GLN A 123 4.68 13.66 -4.41
N ILE A 124 3.80 12.97 -3.68
CA ILE A 124 3.24 13.48 -2.42
C ILE A 124 4.32 13.49 -1.32
N CYS A 125 5.14 12.45 -1.21
CA CYS A 125 6.28 12.41 -0.28
C CYS A 125 7.28 13.54 -0.52
N ASN A 126 7.59 13.85 -1.79
CA ASN A 126 8.50 14.96 -2.12
C ASN A 126 7.95 16.33 -1.68
N ARG A 127 6.62 16.46 -1.57
CA ARG A 127 5.94 17.66 -1.07
C ARG A 127 5.69 17.62 0.44
N TYR A 128 6.06 16.53 1.11
CA TYR A 128 5.90 16.36 2.54
C TYR A 128 7.03 17.09 3.27
N GLN A 129 6.71 18.19 3.93
CA GLN A 129 7.66 18.97 4.72
C GLN A 129 7.17 19.06 6.17
N ASN A 130 8.04 18.79 7.13
CA ASN A 130 7.81 19.00 8.58
C ASN A 130 6.52 18.38 9.13
N GLY A 131 6.16 17.16 8.71
CA GLY A 131 5.01 16.45 9.26
C GLY A 131 3.64 16.90 8.73
N LYS A 132 3.60 17.82 7.75
CA LYS A 132 2.35 18.32 7.13
C LYS A 132 2.39 18.14 5.62
N VAL A 133 1.35 17.50 5.08
CA VAL A 133 1.11 17.45 3.63
C VAL A 133 0.53 18.80 3.19
N ASN A 134 1.15 19.48 2.24
CA ASN A 134 0.52 20.64 1.60
C ASN A 134 -0.57 20.16 0.62
N PHE A 135 -1.79 19.98 1.14
CA PHE A 135 -2.95 19.49 0.39
C PHE A 135 -3.38 20.41 -0.77
N SER A 136 -2.97 21.69 -0.79
CA SER A 136 -3.31 22.62 -1.88
C SER A 136 -2.79 22.15 -3.24
N GLY A 137 -1.69 21.39 -3.27
CA GLY A 137 -1.12 20.81 -4.50
C GLY A 137 -1.71 19.47 -4.92
N ILE A 138 -2.41 18.74 -4.03
CA ILE A 138 -3.04 17.44 -4.33
C ILE A 138 -4.40 17.66 -5.01
N ALA A 139 -5.13 18.72 -4.64
CA ALA A 139 -6.36 19.11 -5.32
C ALA A 139 -6.15 19.42 -6.81
N ARG A 140 -4.97 19.93 -7.21
CA ARG A 140 -4.62 20.18 -8.62
C ARG A 140 -4.31 18.92 -9.44
N ILE A 141 -4.01 17.80 -8.80
CA ILE A 141 -3.92 16.50 -9.49
C ILE A 141 -5.33 16.06 -9.93
N LYS A 142 -6.38 16.46 -9.20
CA LYS A 142 -7.78 16.17 -9.55
C LYS A 142 -8.28 16.90 -10.80
N GLU A 143 -7.76 18.07 -11.13
CA GLU A 143 -8.27 18.84 -12.29
C GLU A 143 -7.82 18.21 -13.61
N LYS A 144 -6.59 17.67 -13.67
CA LYS A 144 -6.07 17.06 -14.91
C LYS A 144 -6.64 15.68 -15.23
N GLU A 145 -6.93 14.85 -14.23
CA GLU A 145 -7.48 13.50 -14.48
C GLU A 145 -8.97 13.51 -14.87
N ILE A 146 -9.70 14.60 -14.63
CA ILE A 146 -11.09 14.74 -15.06
C ILE A 146 -11.17 15.21 -16.53
N GLU A 147 -10.19 15.97 -17.01
CA GLU A 147 -10.11 16.40 -18.41
C GLU A 147 -9.69 15.26 -19.34
N ASP A 148 -8.72 14.43 -18.94
CA ASP A 148 -8.17 13.36 -19.80
C ASP A 148 -9.08 12.11 -19.98
N ASP A 149 -10.15 11.98 -19.19
CA ASP A 149 -11.14 10.87 -19.28
C ASP A 149 -12.45 11.33 -19.98
N SER A 150 -12.46 12.53 -20.56
CA SER A 150 -13.64 13.16 -21.18
C SER A 150 -13.61 13.28 -22.71
N ASP A 151 -12.67 12.60 -23.38
CA ASP A 151 -12.59 12.45 -24.84
C ASP A 151 -12.70 10.98 -25.31
#